data_AF-A0A6I5CTF2-F1
#
_entry.id   AF-A0A6I5CTF2-F1
#
_cell.length_a   1.000
_cell.length_b   1.000
_cell.length_c   1.000
_cell.angle_alpha   90.00
_cell.angle_beta   90.00
_cell.angle_gamma   90.00
#
_symmetry.space_group_name_H-M   'P 1'
#
loop_
_entity.id
_entity.type
_entity.pdbx_description
1 polymer ?
#
loop_
_entity_poly.entity_id
_entity_poly.type
_entity_poly.pdbx_seq_one_letter_code
_entity_poly.pdbx_strand_id
1 'polypeptide(L)'
;DASSTTPWRLHWTNAGHPPPLLARPDGRTLLLEAGHAPVLGVDPTLVRQTATTVLDPGSTLLFYTDGLVERPGEDIGRGLTRLRQHATALAREPLPVFLDELL
;
A
#
# COMPACT_ATOMS: atom_id res chain seq x y z
N ASP A 1 23.43 0.10 -14.30
CA ASP A 1 23.30 1.47 -13.77
C ASP A 1 23.16 1.35 -12.26
N ALA A 2 24.07 1.97 -11.50
CA ALA A 2 24.20 1.69 -10.07
C ALA A 2 22.97 2.24 -9.34
N SER A 3 22.18 1.34 -8.76
CA SER A 3 21.08 1.59 -7.84
C SER A 3 21.30 2.85 -7.00
N SER A 4 20.44 3.86 -7.13
CA SER A 4 20.46 4.99 -6.22
C SER A 4 20.26 4.45 -4.80
N THR A 5 21.28 4.54 -3.96
CA THR A 5 21.25 4.08 -2.56
C THR A 5 20.46 5.03 -1.67
N THR A 6 20.01 6.17 -2.21
CA THR A 6 19.27 7.17 -1.48
C THR A 6 17.81 6.73 -1.32
N PRO A 7 17.31 6.64 -0.08
CA PRO A 7 15.90 6.34 0.13
C PRO A 7 15.02 7.50 -0.30
N TRP A 8 13.78 7.19 -0.69
CA TRP A 8 12.78 8.19 -1.02
C TRP A 8 11.95 8.53 0.22
N ARG A 9 11.40 9.74 0.26
CA ARG A 9 10.39 10.12 1.25
C ARG A 9 9.03 10.18 0.58
N LEU A 10 8.13 9.29 0.99
CA LEU A 10 6.74 9.32 0.57
C LEU A 10 5.96 10.28 1.47
N HIS A 11 5.16 11.14 0.84
CA HIS A 11 4.13 11.94 1.47
C HIS A 11 2.79 11.49 0.89
N TRP A 12 1.83 11.11 1.73
CA TRP A 12 0.54 10.64 1.24
C TRP A 12 -0.61 11.06 2.15
N THR A 13 -1.81 11.06 1.57
CA THR A 13 -3.08 11.08 2.30
C THR A 13 -3.97 10.00 1.69
N ASN A 14 -4.74 9.31 2.51
CA ASN A 14 -5.63 8.24 2.09
C ASN A 14 -7.08 8.66 2.33
N ALA A 15 -7.72 9.22 1.30
CA ALA A 15 -9.06 9.80 1.38
C ALA A 15 -10.17 8.74 1.28
N GLY A 16 -10.20 7.81 2.24
CA GLY A 16 -11.27 6.83 2.42
C GLY A 16 -11.10 5.54 1.63
N HIS A 17 -9.91 5.27 1.08
CA HIS A 17 -9.58 3.97 0.49
C HIS A 17 -8.94 3.04 1.53
N PRO A 18 -8.87 1.72 1.27
CA PRO A 18 -8.04 0.82 2.04
C PRO A 18 -6.57 1.27 2.10
N PRO A 19 -5.84 0.96 3.18
CA PRO A 19 -4.46 1.42 3.35
C PRO A 19 -3.54 0.85 2.25
N PRO A 20 -2.66 1.67 1.64
CA PRO A 20 -1.67 1.20 0.68
C PRO A 20 -0.76 0.13 1.29
N LEU A 21 -0.27 -0.81 0.48
CA LEU A 21 0.67 -1.83 0.92
C LEU A 21 2.10 -1.44 0.52
N LEU A 22 3.03 -1.49 1.47
CA LEU A 22 4.46 -1.31 1.24
C LEU A 22 5.18 -2.65 1.44
N ALA A 23 5.72 -3.21 0.35
CA ALA A 23 6.64 -4.35 0.38
C ALA A 23 8.09 -3.83 0.40
N ARG A 24 8.86 -4.24 1.39
CA ARG A 24 10.26 -3.85 1.58
C ARG A 24 11.19 -4.89 0.97
N PRO A 25 12.42 -4.51 0.56
CA PRO A 25 13.40 -5.43 -0.03
C PRO A 25 13.86 -6.53 0.94
N ASP A 26 13.62 -6.39 2.24
CA ASP A 26 13.87 -7.42 3.26
C ASP A 26 12.76 -8.48 3.35
N GLY A 27 11.73 -8.39 2.51
CA GLY A 27 10.60 -9.30 2.47
C GLY A 27 9.46 -8.95 3.44
N ARG A 28 9.59 -7.88 4.24
CA ARG A 28 8.49 -7.43 5.10
C ARG A 28 7.47 -6.62 4.31
N THR A 29 6.19 -6.80 4.63
CA THR A 29 5.10 -5.96 4.12
C THR A 29 4.42 -5.18 5.23
N LEU A 30 4.03 -3.93 4.97
CA LEU A 30 3.32 -3.05 5.89
C LEU A 30 2.08 -2.48 5.21
N LEU A 31 0.96 -2.41 5.93
CA LEU A 31 -0.16 -1.56 5.53
C LEU A 31 0.12 -0.14 6.05
N LEU A 32 0.03 0.85 5.18
CA LEU A 32 0.25 2.25 5.52
C LEU A 32 -1.04 2.86 6.08
N GLU A 33 -1.36 2.53 7.33
CA GLU A 33 -2.60 2.94 8.01
C GLU A 33 -2.63 4.43 8.41
N ALA A 34 -1.48 5.09 8.46
CA ALA A 34 -1.41 6.52 8.69
C ALA A 34 -1.98 7.32 7.50
N GLY A 35 -2.34 8.57 7.75
CA GLY A 35 -2.86 9.46 6.70
C GLY A 35 -4.28 9.14 6.26
N HIS A 36 -4.99 8.26 6.98
CA HIS A 36 -6.41 8.00 6.77
C HIS A 36 -7.21 9.30 6.97
N ALA A 37 -8.01 9.62 5.97
CA ALA A 37 -8.88 10.79 5.93
C ALA A 37 -10.25 10.38 5.36
N PRO A 38 -11.34 11.09 5.73
CA PRO A 38 -12.63 10.90 5.10
C PRO A 38 -12.58 11.01 3.57
N VAL A 39 -13.49 10.28 2.92
CA VAL A 39 -13.75 10.34 1.48
C VAL A 39 -13.88 11.79 1.01
N LEU A 40 -13.38 12.07 -0.18
CA LEU A 40 -13.51 13.39 -0.79
C LEU A 40 -14.99 13.78 -0.90
N GLY A 41 -15.31 15.05 -0.62
CA GLY A 41 -16.67 15.59 -0.74
C GLY A 41 -17.57 15.43 0.49
N VAL A 42 -17.11 14.78 1.56
CA VAL A 42 -17.88 14.68 2.83
C VAL A 42 -17.96 16.02 3.56
N ASP A 43 -16.83 16.71 3.69
CA ASP A 43 -16.72 18.00 4.38
C ASP A 43 -15.65 18.85 3.69
N PRO A 44 -16.01 20.01 3.10
CA PRO A 44 -15.06 20.90 2.43
C PRO A 44 -14.16 21.67 3.42
N THR A 45 -14.51 21.70 4.70
CA THR A 45 -13.74 22.38 5.76
C THR A 45 -12.70 21.46 6.40
N LEU A 46 -12.75 20.17 6.11
CA LEU A 46 -11.87 19.18 6.71
C LEU A 46 -10.44 19.31 6.18
N VAL A 47 -9.53 19.64 7.10
CA VAL A 47 -8.08 19.65 6.83
C VAL A 47 -7.58 18.20 6.79
N ARG A 48 -7.01 17.80 5.65
CA ARG A 48 -6.43 16.46 5.48
C ARG A 48 -5.00 16.45 6.00
N GLN A 49 -4.69 15.41 6.77
CA GLN A 49 -3.34 15.17 7.24
C GLN A 49 -2.52 14.45 6.16
N THR A 50 -1.29 14.92 5.98
CA THR A 50 -0.28 14.24 5.16
C THR A 50 0.57 13.36 6.07
N ALA A 51 0.50 12.05 5.88
CA ALA A 51 1.42 11.12 6.50
C ALA A 51 2.74 11.04 5.72
N THR A 52 3.80 10.62 6.38
CA THR A 52 5.13 10.47 5.76
C THR A 52 5.82 9.19 6.19
N THR A 53 6.57 8.59 5.26
CA THR A 53 7.37 7.40 5.52
C THR A 53 8.57 7.35 4.58
N VAL A 54 9.53 6.51 4.90
CA VAL A 54 10.72 6.27 4.08
C VAL A 54 10.49 5.05 3.21
N LEU A 55 10.85 5.16 1.93
CA LEU A 55 10.89 4.05 0.99
C LEU A 55 12.36 3.70 0.74
N ASP A 56 12.77 2.54 1.21
CA ASP A 56 14.11 2.02 0.94
C ASP A 56 14.24 1.69 -0.55
N PRO A 57 15.42 1.85 -1.18
CA PRO A 57 15.64 1.41 -2.55
C PRO A 57 15.21 -0.05 -2.75
N GLY A 58 14.47 -0.32 -3.83
CA GLY A 58 13.92 -1.64 -4.12
C GLY A 58 12.61 -1.97 -3.41
N SER A 59 12.01 -1.02 -2.68
CA SER A 59 10.65 -1.19 -2.14
C SER A 59 9.59 -1.15 -3.25
N THR A 60 8.51 -1.93 -3.09
CA THR A 60 7.31 -1.85 -3.92
C THR A 60 6.17 -1.24 -3.11
N LEU A 61 5.61 -0.13 -3.60
CA LEU A 61 4.45 0.54 -3.01
C LEU A 61 3.22 0.28 -3.89
N LEU A 62 2.20 -0.35 -3.32
CA LEU A 62 0.98 -0.73 -4.00
C LEU A 62 -0.19 0.14 -3.53
N PHE A 63 -0.68 0.98 -4.43
CA PHE A 63 -2.01 1.57 -4.37
C PHE A 63 -2.97 0.73 -5.18
N TYR A 64 -4.18 0.54 -4.66
CA TYR A 64 -5.18 -0.33 -5.24
C TYR A 64 -6.57 0.21 -4.95
N THR A 65 -7.55 -0.27 -5.71
CA THR A 65 -8.96 0.00 -5.47
C THR A 65 -9.56 -1.08 -4.60
N ASP A 66 -10.67 -0.75 -3.95
CA ASP A 66 -11.32 -1.59 -2.95
C ASP A 66 -11.73 -2.95 -3.53
N GLY A 67 -12.08 -3.01 -4.81
CA GLY A 67 -12.38 -4.25 -5.54
C GLY A 67 -11.25 -5.29 -5.57
N LEU A 68 -10.00 -4.92 -5.23
CA LEU A 68 -8.90 -5.87 -5.05
C LEU A 68 -9.10 -6.77 -3.82
N VAL A 69 -9.67 -6.19 -2.75
CA VAL A 69 -9.76 -6.83 -1.43
C VAL A 69 -11.21 -7.12 -1.03
N GLU A 70 -12.17 -6.42 -1.61
CA GLU A 70 -13.60 -6.63 -1.38
C GLU A 70 -14.10 -7.89 -2.09
N ARG A 71 -14.82 -8.72 -1.34
CA ARG A 71 -15.58 -9.86 -1.87
C ARG A 71 -16.97 -9.89 -1.22
N PRO A 72 -18.05 -10.19 -1.96
CA PRO A 72 -19.39 -10.26 -1.39
C PRO A 72 -19.48 -11.23 -0.20
N GLY A 73 -20.06 -10.78 0.91
CA GLY A 73 -20.22 -11.59 2.12
C GLY A 73 -18.94 -11.79 2.93
N GLU A 74 -17.85 -11.10 2.61
CA GLU A 74 -16.58 -11.19 3.32
C GLU A 74 -16.18 -9.85 3.95
N ASP A 75 -15.63 -9.93 5.17
CA ASP A 75 -15.03 -8.79 5.85
C ASP A 75 -13.77 -8.28 5.12
N ILE A 76 -13.66 -6.96 4.94
CA ILE A 76 -12.55 -6.33 4.24
C ILE A 76 -11.18 -6.65 4.85
N GLY A 77 -11.12 -6.85 6.17
CA GLY A 77 -9.90 -7.24 6.89
C GLY A 77 -9.38 -8.61 6.46
N ARG A 78 -10.28 -9.54 6.06
CA ARG A 78 -9.86 -10.82 5.47
C ARG A 78 -9.25 -10.63 4.07
N GLY A 79 -9.83 -9.74 3.27
CA GLY A 79 -9.27 -9.32 1.99
C GLY A 79 -7.85 -8.74 2.13
N LEU A 80 -7.68 -7.80 3.05
CA LEU A 80 -6.38 -7.20 3.39
C LEU A 80 -5.38 -8.23 3.89
N THR A 81 -5.83 -9.19 4.70
CA THR A 81 -4.97 -10.28 5.20
C THR A 81 -4.44 -11.14 4.06
N ARG A 82 -5.29 -11.54 3.10
CA ARG A 82 -4.85 -12.29 1.91
C ARG A 82 -3.86 -11.47 1.07
N LEU A 83 -4.20 -10.22 0.76
CA LEU A 83 -3.32 -9.33 -0.01
C LEU A 83 -1.94 -9.25 0.64
N ARG A 84 -1.88 -9.07 1.96
CA ARG A 84 -0.61 -9.03 2.70
C ARG A 84 0.15 -10.34 2.63
N GLN A 85 -0.53 -11.48 2.70
CA GLN A 85 0.10 -12.80 2.60
C GLN A 85 0.72 -13.03 1.21
N HIS A 86 -0.02 -12.76 0.13
CA HIS A 86 0.48 -12.87 -1.24
C HIS A 86 1.64 -11.91 -1.48
N ALA A 87 1.49 -10.64 -1.10
CA ALA A 87 2.56 -9.65 -1.21
C ALA A 87 3.81 -10.04 -0.42
N THR A 88 3.68 -10.67 0.75
CA THR A 88 4.83 -11.16 1.53
C THR A 88 5.58 -12.25 0.80
N ALA A 89 4.86 -13.19 0.18
CA ALA A 89 5.46 -14.28 -0.58
C ALA A 89 6.21 -13.77 -1.82
N LEU A 90 5.72 -12.69 -2.43
CA LEU A 90 6.25 -12.10 -3.67
C LEU A 90 7.21 -10.91 -3.44
N ALA A 91 7.41 -10.46 -2.20
CA ALA A 91 8.10 -9.19 -1.90
C ALA A 91 9.54 -9.09 -2.43
N ARG A 92 10.16 -10.22 -2.78
CA ARG A 92 11.53 -10.30 -3.32
C ARG A 92 11.56 -10.53 -4.84
N GLU A 93 10.41 -10.74 -5.46
CA GLU A 93 10.31 -10.94 -6.90
C GLU A 93 10.45 -9.61 -7.66
N PRO A 94 10.89 -9.64 -8.92
CA PRO A 94 10.84 -8.47 -9.79
C PRO A 94 9.41 -7.93 -9.89
N LEU A 95 9.26 -6.61 -10.00
CA LEU A 95 7.95 -5.95 -10.03
C LEU A 95 6.94 -6.57 -11.03
N PRO A 96 7.32 -6.97 -12.27
CA PRO A 96 6.39 -7.64 -13.17
C PRO A 96 5.82 -8.94 -12.59
N VAL A 97 6.67 -9.79 -12.02
CA VAL A 97 6.25 -11.04 -11.36
C VAL A 97 5.40 -10.76 -10.13
N PHE A 98 5.80 -9.77 -9.31
CA PHE A 98 5.00 -9.35 -8.17
C PHE A 98 3.58 -8.95 -8.59
N LEU A 99 3.42 -8.21 -9.70
CA LEU A 99 2.11 -7.75 -10.18
C LEU A 99 1.27 -8.88 -10.78
N ASP A 100 1.90 -9.75 -11.59
CA ASP A 100 1.22 -10.84 -12.27
C ASP A 100 0.71 -11.91 -11.28
N GLU A 101 1.44 -12.16 -10.19
CA GLU A 101 1.15 -13.23 -9.23
C GLU A 101 0.42 -12.75 -7.96
N LEU A 102 0.13 -11.44 -7.83
CA LEU A 102 -0.47 -10.88 -6.62
C LEU A 102 -1.90 -11.39 -6.35
N LEU A 103 -2.61 -11.87 -7.37
CA LEU A 103 -4.02 -12.25 -7.35
C LEU A 103 -4.32 -13.62 -7.97
#